data_AF-A0A9P5U7R7-F1
#
_entry.id   AF-A0A9P5U7R7-F1
#
_cell.length_a   1.000
_cell.length_b   1.000
_cell.length_c   1.000
_cell.angle_alpha   90.00
_cell.angle_beta   90.00
_cell.angle_gamma   90.00
#
_symmetry.space_group_name_H-M   'P 1'
#
loop_
_entity.id
_entity.type
_entity.pdbx_description
1 polymer ?
#
loop_
_entity_poly.entity_id
_entity_poly.type
_entity_poly.pdbx_seq_one_letter_code
_entity_poly.pdbx_strand_id
1 'polypeptide(L)'
;MPTSTRPFEILFDLTNDTNVEIMFEMTSQSGRRIPSSILLGSGKSVSLVLEAGSTYNYTLQTSKRVWQISVKSWQDLSLIMSSVLSGSIPPSTLSGGISCSSW
;
A
#
# COMPACT_ATOMS: atom_id res chain seq x y z
N MET A 1 2.60 -17.37 29.29
CA MET A 1 3.58 -16.38 28.81
C MET A 1 2.87 -15.04 28.68
N PRO A 2 3.46 -13.91 29.13
CA PRO A 2 2.87 -12.61 28.85
C PRO A 2 3.11 -12.28 27.38
N THR A 3 2.04 -12.28 26.59
CA THR A 3 2.07 -11.84 25.19
C THR A 3 2.35 -10.34 25.18
N SER A 4 3.43 -9.92 24.52
CA SER A 4 3.71 -8.50 24.31
C SER A 4 2.51 -7.87 23.58
N THR A 5 1.77 -6.99 24.26
CA THR A 5 0.63 -6.23 23.73
C THR A 5 1.05 -4.93 23.07
N ARG A 6 2.35 -4.71 22.84
CA ARG A 6 2.81 -3.49 22.19
C ARG A 6 2.51 -3.57 20.69
N PRO A 7 1.85 -2.55 20.13
CA PRO A 7 1.76 -2.44 18.68
C PRO A 7 3.18 -2.38 18.12
N PHE A 8 3.45 -3.26 17.18
CA PHE A 8 4.73 -3.29 16.49
C PHE A 8 4.56 -2.59 15.15
N GLU A 9 5.62 -1.93 14.73
CA GLU A 9 5.65 -1.19 13.48
C GLU A 9 6.15 -2.10 12.36
N ILE A 10 5.54 -1.99 11.19
CA ILE A 10 5.98 -2.66 9.96
C ILE A 10 6.27 -1.62 8.89
N LEU A 11 7.16 -1.96 7.97
CA LEU A 11 7.47 -1.13 6.81
C LEU A 11 6.65 -1.58 5.61
N PHE A 12 5.97 -0.63 4.97
CA PHE A 12 5.33 -0.81 3.68
C PHE A 12 6.05 0.02 2.64
N ASP A 13 6.80 -0.68 1.79
CA ASP A 13 7.54 -0.11 0.67
C ASP A 13 6.72 -0.22 -0.60
N LEU A 14 6.57 0.90 -1.29
CA LEU A 14 5.87 1.01 -2.54
C LEU A 14 6.82 1.58 -3.59
N THR A 15 7.10 0.81 -4.64
CA THR A 15 8.03 1.20 -5.70
C THR A 15 7.29 1.42 -7.02
N ASN A 16 7.36 2.64 -7.54
CA ASN A 16 6.90 2.97 -8.87
C ASN A 16 7.94 2.59 -9.92
N ASP A 17 7.92 1.32 -10.33
CA ASP A 17 8.72 0.80 -11.45
C ASP A 17 8.11 1.14 -12.84
N THR A 18 7.07 1.97 -12.90
CA THR A 18 6.45 2.32 -14.18
C THR A 18 7.00 3.63 -14.74
N ASN A 19 6.84 3.81 -16.05
CA ASN A 19 7.17 5.06 -16.73
C ASN A 19 6.10 6.15 -16.57
N VAL A 20 5.09 5.93 -15.72
CA VAL A 20 3.97 6.84 -15.50
C VAL A 20 3.99 7.32 -14.06
N GLU A 21 3.60 8.57 -13.85
CA GLU A 21 3.44 9.13 -12.52
C GLU A 21 2.20 8.55 -11.83
N ILE A 22 2.34 8.22 -10.55
CA ILE A 22 1.29 7.59 -9.76
C ILE A 22 1.03 8.43 -8.53
N MET A 23 -0.23 8.81 -8.35
CA MET A 23 -0.68 9.45 -7.12
C MET A 23 -1.11 8.37 -6.13
N PHE A 24 -0.47 8.36 -4.97
CA PHE A 24 -0.74 7.43 -3.89
C PHE A 24 -1.36 8.17 -2.71
N GLU A 25 -2.61 7.86 -2.40
CA GLU A 25 -3.38 8.57 -1.36
C GLU A 25 -3.84 7.60 -0.29
N MET A 26 -3.76 8.02 0.98
CA MET A 26 -4.34 7.25 2.08
C MET A 26 -5.84 7.52 2.20
N THR A 27 -6.64 6.47 2.07
CA THR A 27 -8.10 6.53 2.18
C THR A 27 -8.51 6.11 3.59
N SER A 28 -8.87 7.09 4.42
CA SER A 28 -9.44 6.80 5.75
C SER A 28 -10.86 6.27 5.61
N GLN A 29 -11.14 5.13 6.25
CA GLN A 29 -12.47 4.53 6.29
C GLN A 29 -13.49 5.38 7.09
N SER A 30 -13.03 6.34 7.89
CA SER A 30 -13.87 7.17 8.77
C SER A 30 -14.46 8.42 8.09
N GLY A 31 -14.40 8.56 6.76
CA GLY A 31 -14.89 9.75 6.03
C GLY A 31 -14.04 11.02 6.24
N ARG A 32 -13.04 10.96 7.12
CA ARG A 32 -12.07 12.03 7.37
C ARG A 32 -10.85 11.78 6.50
N ARG A 33 -10.82 12.37 5.30
CA ARG A 33 -9.63 12.37 4.43
C ARG A 33 -8.45 12.88 5.24
N ILE A 34 -7.46 12.02 5.48
CA ILE A 34 -6.13 12.47 5.87
C ILE A 34 -5.50 12.93 4.55
N PRO A 35 -5.22 14.23 4.36
CA PRO A 35 -4.69 14.72 3.09
C PRO A 35 -3.20 14.37 2.98
N SER A 36 -2.90 13.08 2.85
CA SER A 36 -1.59 12.57 2.54
C SER A 36 -1.66 11.89 1.17
N SER A 37 -1.59 12.71 0.13
CA SER A 37 -1.34 12.28 -1.23
C SER A 37 0.14 12.43 -1.53
N ILE A 38 0.74 11.38 -2.07
CA ILE A 38 2.16 11.32 -2.41
C ILE A 38 2.22 11.06 -3.91
N LEU A 39 2.84 11.97 -4.64
CA LEU A 39 3.08 11.83 -6.07
C LEU A 39 4.38 11.06 -6.26
N LEU A 40 4.28 9.82 -6.75
CA LEU A 40 5.43 8.97 -7.06
C LEU A 40 5.75 9.06 -8.55
N GLY A 41 6.86 9.72 -8.86
CA GLY A 41 7.45 9.70 -10.19
C GLY A 41 8.01 8.33 -10.59
N SER A 42 8.40 8.19 -11.86
CA SER A 42 9.01 6.96 -12.38
C SER A 42 10.33 6.63 -11.66
N GLY A 43 10.48 5.36 -11.27
CA GLY A 43 11.64 4.84 -10.54
C GLY A 43 11.73 5.30 -9.09
N LYS A 44 10.71 5.97 -8.55
CA LYS A 44 10.68 6.41 -7.15
C LYS A 44 9.98 5.40 -6.27
N SER A 45 10.44 5.29 -5.03
CA SER A 45 9.78 4.51 -3.99
C SER A 45 9.37 5.39 -2.81
N VAL A 46 8.37 4.94 -2.08
CA VAL A 46 7.96 5.49 -0.79
C VAL A 46 7.90 4.38 0.23
N SER A 47 8.36 4.67 1.44
CA SER A 47 8.32 3.77 2.59
C SER A 47 7.39 4.36 3.63
N LEU A 48 6.41 3.59 4.08
CA LEU A 48 5.47 3.98 5.11
C LEU A 48 5.65 3.09 6.33
N VAL A 49 5.63 3.69 7.52
CA VAL A 49 5.59 2.94 8.77
C VAL A 49 4.13 2.73 9.14
N LEU A 50 3.70 1.48 9.24
CA LEU A 50 2.33 1.10 9.57
C LEU A 50 2.30 0.36 10.90
N GLU A 51 1.18 0.49 11.62
CA GLU A 51 0.91 -0.33 12.78
C GLU A 51 0.50 -1.72 12.32
N ALA A 52 1.15 -2.73 12.85
CA ALA A 52 0.92 -4.07 12.40
C ALA A 52 -0.39 -4.67 12.92
N GLY A 53 -1.02 -5.47 12.07
CA GLY A 53 -2.36 -5.99 12.30
C GLY A 53 -3.49 -5.00 12.02
N SER A 54 -3.19 -3.70 11.86
CA SER A 54 -4.13 -2.68 11.42
C SER A 54 -4.32 -2.72 9.90
N THR A 55 -5.53 -2.37 9.45
CA THR A 55 -5.87 -2.30 8.03
C THR A 55 -5.73 -0.88 7.53
N TYR A 56 -4.93 -0.69 6.49
CA TYR A 56 -4.74 0.59 5.81
C TYR A 56 -5.29 0.52 4.40
N ASN A 57 -6.14 1.47 4.03
CA ASN A 57 -6.64 1.57 2.66
C ASN A 57 -5.94 2.70 1.92
N TYR A 58 -5.54 2.43 0.70
CA TYR A 58 -4.87 3.36 -0.18
C TYR A 58 -5.55 3.40 -1.53
N THR A 59 -5.51 4.55 -2.16
CA THR A 59 -5.95 4.75 -3.53
C THR A 59 -4.73 5.09 -4.38
N LEU A 60 -4.54 4.33 -5.44
CA LEU A 60 -3.55 4.57 -6.47
C LEU A 60 -4.25 5.13 -7.69
N GLN A 61 -3.82 6.30 -8.14
CA GLN A 61 -4.33 6.90 -9.36
C GLN A 61 -3.18 7.06 -10.35
N THR A 62 -3.38 6.49 -11.54
CA THR A 62 -2.58 6.83 -12.72
C THR A 62 -3.40 7.74 -13.62
N SER A 63 -2.78 8.26 -14.68
CA SER A 63 -3.48 9.03 -15.72
C SER A 63 -4.62 8.27 -16.42
N LYS A 64 -4.69 6.94 -16.32
CA LYS A 64 -5.65 6.11 -17.06
C LYS A 64 -6.63 5.33 -16.19
N ARG A 65 -6.25 5.01 -14.95
CA ARG A 65 -6.97 4.06 -14.09
C ARG A 65 -6.73 4.36 -12.62
N VAL A 66 -7.68 3.94 -11.79
CA VAL A 66 -7.64 4.04 -10.34
C VAL A 66 -7.74 2.64 -9.74
N TRP A 67 -6.90 2.38 -8.74
CA TRP A 67 -6.91 1.15 -7.95
C TRP A 67 -7.06 1.49 -6.48
N GLN A 68 -7.70 0.58 -5.76
CA GLN A 68 -7.78 0.64 -4.32
C GLN A 68 -7.02 -0.57 -3.75
N ILE A 69 -6.11 -0.29 -2.82
CA ILE A 69 -5.33 -1.30 -2.12
C ILE A 69 -5.71 -1.27 -0.65
N SER A 70 -6.06 -2.41 -0.10
CA SER A 70 -6.16 -2.60 1.34
C SER A 70 -4.97 -3.43 1.79
N VAL A 71 -4.21 -2.92 2.76
CA VAL A 71 -3.01 -3.54 3.30
C VAL A 71 -3.27 -3.90 4.76
N LYS A 72 -3.09 -5.17 5.12
CA LYS A 72 -3.17 -5.64 6.52
C LYS A 72 -2.13 -6.72 6.79
N SER A 73 -0.99 -6.33 7.32
CA SER A 73 0.14 -7.24 7.56
C SER A 73 0.65 -7.21 9.00
N TRP A 74 1.33 -8.29 9.38
CA TRP A 74 2.11 -8.43 10.61
C TRP A 74 3.62 -8.46 10.32
N GLN A 75 4.02 -8.15 9.09
CA GLN A 75 5.40 -8.18 8.61
C GLN A 75 5.62 -7.08 7.58
N ASP A 76 6.87 -6.74 7.32
CA ASP A 76 7.26 -5.79 6.28
C ASP A 76 6.78 -6.25 4.90
N LEU A 77 6.40 -5.29 4.08
CA LEU A 77 5.80 -5.50 2.77
C LEU A 77 6.50 -4.62 1.74
N SER A 78 6.74 -5.21 0.56
CA SER A 78 7.24 -4.49 -0.60
C SER A 78 6.33 -4.74 -1.79
N LEU A 79 5.82 -3.66 -2.37
CA LEU A 79 4.85 -3.69 -3.46
C LEU A 79 5.40 -2.93 -4.67
N ILE A 80 5.42 -3.63 -5.80
CA ILE A 80 5.88 -3.10 -7.08
C ILE A 80 4.65 -2.70 -7.90
N MET A 81 4.67 -1.49 -8.46
CA MET A 81 3.51 -0.96 -9.20
C MET A 81 3.15 -1.77 -10.43
N SER A 82 4.13 -2.25 -11.20
CA SER A 82 3.88 -3.10 -12.37
C SER A 82 3.07 -4.36 -12.01
N SER A 83 3.34 -4.97 -10.86
CA SER A 83 2.60 -6.11 -10.32
C SER A 83 1.13 -5.79 -10.02
N VAL A 84 0.85 -4.63 -9.42
CA VAL A 84 -0.53 -4.18 -9.15
C VAL A 84 -1.29 -3.88 -10.42
N LEU A 85 -0.65 -3.20 -11.38
CA LEU A 85 -1.24 -2.88 -12.67
C LEU A 85 -1.58 -4.13 -13.48
N SER A 86 -0.73 -5.15 -13.40
CA SER A 86 -0.95 -6.46 -14.02
C SER A 86 -1.94 -7.36 -13.27
N GLY A 87 -2.45 -6.93 -12.11
CA GLY A 87 -3.32 -7.74 -11.25
C GLY A 87 -2.62 -8.98 -10.67
N SER A 88 -1.29 -9.05 -10.77
CA SER A 88 -0.46 -10.16 -10.31
C SER A 88 0.28 -9.69 -9.06
N ILE A 89 -0.40 -9.74 -7.91
CA ILE A 89 0.23 -9.48 -6.62
C ILE A 89 1.15 -10.66 -6.32
N PRO A 90 2.48 -10.48 -6.16
CA PRO A 90 3.38 -11.60 -5.94
C PRO A 90 3.03 -12.36 -4.66
N PRO A 91 3.28 -13.68 -4.62
CA PRO A 91 2.92 -14.55 -3.50
C PRO A 91 3.58 -14.15 -2.17
N SER A 92 4.73 -13.48 -2.21
CA SER A 92 5.39 -12.92 -1.03
C SER A 92 4.57 -11.80 -0.35
N THR A 93 3.78 -11.05 -1.12
CA THR A 93 2.85 -10.01 -0.63
C THR A 93 1.47 -10.55 -0.23
N LEU A 94 1.09 -11.75 -0.69
CA LEU A 94 -0.17 -12.41 -0.31
C LEU A 94 -0.14 -12.97 1.11
N SER A 95 1.05 -13.29 1.64
CA SER A 95 1.20 -13.75 3.03
C SER A 95 0.85 -12.68 4.07
N GLY A 96 0.78 -11.40 3.66
CA GLY A 96 0.50 -10.24 4.51
C GLY A 96 -0.81 -9.51 4.17
N GLY A 97 -1.82 -10.19 3.62
CA GLY A 97 -3.19 -9.66 3.57
C GLY A 97 -3.40 -8.41 2.71
N ILE A 98 -2.76 -8.34 1.53
CA ILE A 98 -3.00 -7.26 0.56
C ILE A 98 -4.16 -7.65 -0.38
N SER A 99 -5.20 -6.82 -0.47
CA SER A 99 -6.26 -6.94 -1.49
C SER A 99 -6.26 -5.73 -2.41
N CYS A 100 -6.31 -5.96 -3.73
CA CYS A 100 -6.40 -4.91 -4.73
C CYS A 100 -7.71 -5.02 -5.51
N SER A 101 -8.41 -3.91 -5.70
CA SER A 101 -9.56 -3.80 -6.60
C SER A 101 -9.36 -2.65 -7.60
N SER A 102 -9.62 -2.91 -8.87
CA SER A 102 -9.64 -1.89 -9.94
C SER A 102 -11.08 -1.50 -10.24
N TRP A 103 -11.34 -0.21 -10.42
CA TRP A 103 -12.64 0.34 -10.81
C TRP A 103 -12.58 0.90 -12.23
#